data_AF-A0A971E2U7-F1
#
_entry.id   AF-A0A971E2U7-F1
#
_cell.length_a   1.000
_cell.length_b   1.000
_cell.length_c   1.000
_cell.angle_alpha   90.00
_cell.angle_beta   90.00
_cell.angle_gamma   90.00
#
_symmetry.space_group_name_H-M   'P 1'
#
loop_
_entity.id
_entity.type
_entity.pdbx_description
1 polymer ?
#
loop_
_entity_poly.entity_id
_entity_poly.type
_entity_poly.pdbx_seq_one_letter_code
_entity_poly.pdbx_strand_id
1 'polypeptide(L)'
;MSASERLQRYLARCGVASRRACEEIVLAGRVTVNGVTVSELGAKVDPDRDRVAVDGVPVRPERKTVYVALNKPKGVLTSVADRFGRPVVTDLLRSVPQRVYPVGRLDKDSEGLLILTNDGELAYRLTHPRYGVVKTYLVTVAGRPDPRSLDKLRTGIELEDGVTAPARVVRFDPPNAAHGGDTTRQTQWLVS
;
A
#
# COMPACT_ATOMS: atom_id res chain seq x y z
N MET A 1 -4.28 26.76 -8.37
CA MET A 1 -3.26 26.47 -9.38
C MET A 1 -2.56 25.20 -8.97
N SER A 2 -2.88 24.09 -9.61
CA SER A 2 -2.08 22.88 -9.48
C SER A 2 -0.67 23.16 -10.02
N ALA A 3 0.36 22.81 -9.26
CA ALA A 3 1.71 22.80 -9.81
C ALA A 3 1.79 21.80 -10.98
N SER A 4 2.62 22.12 -11.99
CA SER A 4 2.90 21.22 -13.12
C SER A 4 3.35 19.85 -12.61
N GLU A 5 2.67 18.79 -13.03
CA GLU A 5 2.98 17.40 -12.63
C GLU A 5 3.45 16.56 -13.82
N ARG A 6 4.21 15.49 -13.54
CA ARG A 6 4.68 14.57 -14.59
C ARG A 6 3.50 13.89 -15.28
N LEU A 7 3.54 13.79 -16.62
CA LEU A 7 2.45 13.24 -17.44
C LEU A 7 2.04 11.83 -17.01
N GLN A 8 2.98 10.93 -16.73
CA GLN A 8 2.65 9.57 -16.28
C GLN A 8 1.96 9.54 -14.90
N ARG A 9 2.21 10.54 -14.04
CA ARG A 9 1.52 10.70 -12.75
C ARG A 9 0.10 11.19 -12.96
N TYR A 10 -0.08 12.18 -13.85
CA TYR A 10 -1.40 12.67 -14.24
C TYR A 10 -2.26 11.54 -14.82
N LEU A 11 -1.74 10.78 -15.79
CA LEU A 11 -2.45 9.66 -16.42
C LEU A 11 -2.86 8.58 -15.41
N ALA A 12 -1.96 8.22 -14.49
CA ALA A 12 -2.27 7.26 -13.43
C ALA A 12 -3.38 7.76 -12.50
N ARG A 13 -3.40 9.07 -12.19
CA ARG A 13 -4.47 9.72 -11.39
C ARG A 13 -5.80 9.81 -12.14
N CYS A 14 -5.76 9.85 -13.46
CA CYS A 14 -6.95 9.74 -14.32
C CYS A 14 -7.47 8.30 -14.43
N GLY A 15 -6.86 7.33 -13.74
CA GLY A 15 -7.28 5.94 -13.77
C GLY A 15 -6.83 5.16 -15.00
N VAL A 16 -6.00 5.74 -15.88
CA VAL A 16 -5.60 5.12 -17.17
C VAL A 16 -4.86 3.79 -16.94
N ALA A 17 -3.83 3.80 -16.10
CA ALA A 17 -3.07 2.61 -15.75
C ALA A 17 -2.24 2.84 -14.47
N SER A 18 -1.35 1.89 -14.14
CA SER A 18 -0.30 2.15 -13.14
C SER A 18 0.67 3.23 -13.65
N ARG A 19 1.35 3.94 -12.76
CA ARG A 19 2.32 4.98 -13.15
C ARG A 19 3.37 4.47 -14.15
N ARG A 20 3.91 3.26 -13.94
CA ARG A 20 4.88 2.64 -14.86
C ARG A 20 4.24 2.24 -16.18
N ALA A 21 3.04 1.65 -16.16
CA ALA A 21 2.33 1.34 -17.39
C ALA A 21 1.98 2.61 -18.19
N CYS A 22 1.71 3.73 -17.52
CA CYS A 22 1.55 5.03 -18.19
C CYS A 22 2.83 5.52 -18.86
N GLU A 23 4.03 5.16 -18.38
CA GLU A 23 5.29 5.47 -19.07
C GLU A 23 5.37 4.73 -20.40
N GLU A 24 5.00 3.44 -20.43
CA GLU A 24 4.92 2.65 -21.67
C GLU A 24 3.88 3.22 -22.67
N ILE A 25 2.71 3.64 -22.17
CA ILE A 25 1.66 4.26 -23.01
C ILE A 25 2.17 5.57 -23.63
N VAL A 26 2.92 6.38 -22.87
CA VAL A 26 3.56 7.59 -23.39
C VAL A 26 4.59 7.23 -24.46
N LEU A 27 5.54 6.34 -24.16
CA LEU A 27 6.58 5.92 -25.12
C LEU A 27 6.00 5.34 -26.42
N ALA A 28 4.85 4.70 -26.36
CA ALA A 28 4.12 4.20 -27.54
C ALA A 28 3.46 5.30 -28.40
N GLY A 29 3.60 6.58 -28.03
CA GLY A 29 3.02 7.71 -28.78
C GLY A 29 1.49 7.78 -28.72
N ARG A 30 0.87 7.13 -27.73
CA ARG A 30 -0.60 7.04 -27.59
C ARG A 30 -1.22 8.23 -26.85
N VAL A 31 -0.39 9.15 -26.35
CA VAL A 31 -0.84 10.27 -25.52
C VAL A 31 -0.67 11.57 -26.27
N THR A 32 -1.71 12.40 -26.28
CA THR A 32 -1.63 13.77 -26.79
C THR A 32 -1.86 14.78 -25.68
N VAL A 33 -1.07 15.85 -25.66
CA VAL A 33 -1.25 17.01 -24.80
C VAL A 33 -1.52 18.22 -25.69
N ASN A 34 -2.66 18.88 -25.51
CA ASN A 34 -3.12 20.01 -26.34
C ASN A 34 -3.10 19.70 -27.86
N GLY A 35 -3.40 18.45 -28.22
CA GLY A 35 -3.42 17.99 -29.61
C GLY A 35 -2.06 17.57 -30.17
N VAL A 36 -0.97 17.69 -29.41
CA VAL A 36 0.37 17.27 -29.83
C VAL A 36 0.72 15.94 -29.18
N THR A 37 1.16 14.97 -30.00
CA THR A 37 1.61 13.65 -29.51
C THR A 37 2.87 13.80 -28.65
N VAL A 38 2.85 13.18 -27.47
CA VAL A 38 3.98 13.12 -26.55
C VAL A 38 4.45 11.68 -26.47
N SER A 39 5.73 11.45 -26.82
CA SER A 39 6.36 10.13 -26.81
C SER A 39 7.64 10.04 -25.98
N GLU A 40 7.90 11.05 -25.14
CA GLU A 40 9.08 11.12 -24.27
C GLU A 40 8.70 11.14 -22.79
N LEU A 41 9.54 10.51 -21.96
CA LEU A 41 9.36 10.52 -20.51
C LEU A 41 9.85 11.84 -19.92
N GLY A 42 9.18 12.27 -18.84
CA GLY A 42 9.56 13.50 -18.13
C GLY A 42 8.74 14.72 -18.53
N ALA A 43 7.94 14.62 -19.61
CA ALA A 43 6.91 15.60 -19.95
C ALA A 43 6.04 15.92 -18.72
N LYS A 44 5.66 17.20 -18.60
CA LYS A 44 4.80 17.67 -17.53
C LYS A 44 3.55 18.33 -18.10
N VAL A 45 2.47 18.28 -17.32
CA VAL A 45 1.19 18.88 -17.66
C VAL A 45 0.69 19.72 -16.50
N ASP A 46 -0.03 20.78 -16.81
CA ASP A 46 -0.86 21.53 -15.88
C ASP A 46 -2.29 20.95 -15.90
N PRO A 47 -2.73 20.26 -14.84
CA PRO A 47 -4.07 19.66 -14.75
C PRO A 47 -5.23 20.64 -14.95
N ASP A 48 -5.02 21.92 -14.68
CA ASP A 48 -6.07 22.96 -14.74
C ASP A 48 -6.16 23.58 -16.15
N ARG A 49 -5.12 23.45 -16.98
CA ARG A 49 -5.00 24.16 -18.28
C ARG A 49 -4.86 23.22 -19.47
N ASP A 50 -4.10 22.14 -19.33
CA ASP A 50 -3.77 21.26 -20.45
C ASP A 50 -4.88 20.23 -20.72
N ARG A 51 -5.10 19.96 -22.00
CA ARG A 51 -6.00 18.90 -22.48
C ARG A 51 -5.20 17.66 -22.81
N VAL A 52 -5.32 16.64 -21.97
CA VAL A 52 -4.66 15.36 -22.17
C VAL A 52 -5.66 14.33 -22.71
N ALA A 53 -5.25 13.57 -23.72
CA ALA A 53 -6.03 12.47 -24.26
C ALA A 53 -5.14 11.23 -24.49
N VAL A 54 -5.73 10.05 -24.37
CA VAL A 54 -5.12 8.76 -24.69
C VAL A 54 -5.92 8.13 -25.81
N ASP A 55 -5.26 7.80 -26.92
CA ASP A 55 -5.91 7.31 -28.16
C ASP A 55 -7.09 8.19 -28.62
N GLY A 56 -6.93 9.52 -28.50
CA GLY A 56 -7.96 10.50 -28.85
C GLY A 56 -9.08 10.68 -27.82
N VAL A 57 -9.13 9.88 -26.74
CA VAL A 57 -10.12 10.02 -25.67
C VAL A 57 -9.60 10.95 -24.57
N PRO A 58 -10.26 12.09 -24.28
CA PRO A 58 -9.85 12.97 -23.21
C PRO A 58 -9.88 12.28 -21.84
N VAL A 59 -8.81 12.42 -21.08
CA VAL A 59 -8.69 11.84 -19.73
C VAL A 59 -8.69 12.96 -18.70
N ARG A 60 -9.33 12.71 -17.55
CA ARG A 60 -9.39 13.65 -16.43
C ARG A 60 -9.24 12.91 -15.10
N PRO A 61 -8.66 13.55 -14.06
CA PRO A 61 -8.57 12.95 -12.74
C PRO A 61 -9.93 12.48 -12.24
N GLU A 62 -9.99 11.31 -11.61
CA GLU A 62 -11.17 10.86 -10.89
C GLU A 62 -11.52 11.90 -9.81
N ARG A 63 -12.75 12.41 -9.82
CA ARG A 63 -13.17 13.48 -8.87
C ARG A 63 -13.39 12.98 -7.45
N LYS A 64 -13.52 11.67 -7.25
CA LYS A 64 -13.88 11.09 -5.94
C LYS A 64 -12.68 10.37 -5.35
N THR A 65 -12.15 10.94 -4.27
CA THR A 65 -11.17 10.25 -3.46
C THR A 65 -11.85 9.15 -2.65
N VAL A 66 -11.24 7.97 -2.62
CA VAL A 66 -11.77 6.78 -1.95
C VAL A 66 -10.78 6.31 -0.90
N TYR A 67 -11.29 5.98 0.28
CA TYR A 67 -10.51 5.42 1.39
C TYR A 67 -11.21 4.17 1.90
N VAL A 68 -10.49 3.05 1.89
CA VAL A 68 -11.00 1.74 2.31
C VAL A 68 -10.14 1.24 3.45
N ALA A 69 -10.77 0.86 4.56
CA ALA A 69 -10.14 0.06 5.61
C ALA A 69 -10.59 -1.40 5.42
N LEU A 70 -9.68 -2.24 4.95
CA LEU A 70 -9.92 -3.65 4.70
C LEU A 70 -9.31 -4.47 5.84
N ASN A 71 -10.09 -5.34 6.46
CA ASN A 71 -9.52 -6.45 7.23
C ASN A 71 -9.11 -7.55 6.23
N LYS A 72 -7.85 -7.54 5.81
CA LYS A 72 -7.30 -8.48 4.83
C LYS A 72 -7.24 -9.88 5.47
N PRO A 73 -7.86 -10.91 4.85
CA PRO A 73 -7.70 -12.29 5.31
C PRO A 73 -6.34 -12.87 4.90
N LYS A 74 -5.96 -13.97 5.57
CA LYS A 74 -4.82 -14.79 5.13
C LYS A 74 -5.08 -15.41 3.75
N GLY A 75 -4.00 -15.74 3.05
CA GLY A 75 -4.05 -16.38 1.73
C GLY A 75 -4.23 -15.43 0.55
N VAL A 76 -4.57 -14.16 0.79
CA VAL A 76 -4.76 -13.12 -0.23
C VAL A 76 -3.48 -12.31 -0.42
N LEU A 77 -3.12 -11.99 -1.65
CA LEU A 77 -1.95 -11.18 -1.97
C LEU A 77 -2.25 -9.68 -1.88
N THR A 78 -1.36 -8.91 -1.25
CA THR A 78 -1.40 -7.44 -1.35
C THR A 78 -0.85 -6.96 -2.70
N SER A 79 -1.68 -7.11 -3.74
CA SER A 79 -1.43 -6.65 -5.11
C SER A 79 -2.73 -6.14 -5.73
N VAL A 80 -2.64 -5.47 -6.88
CA VAL A 80 -3.79 -5.07 -7.71
C VAL A 80 -4.03 -6.03 -8.88
N ALA A 81 -3.08 -6.94 -9.13
CA ALA A 81 -3.15 -7.97 -10.16
C ALA A 81 -2.20 -9.13 -9.83
N ASP A 82 -2.52 -10.34 -10.27
CA ASP A 82 -1.65 -11.50 -10.18
C ASP A 82 -1.60 -12.28 -11.50
N ARG A 83 -0.40 -12.69 -11.90
CA ARG A 83 -0.17 -13.45 -13.15
C ARG A 83 -0.50 -14.94 -13.04
N PHE A 84 -0.64 -15.47 -11.82
CA PHE A 84 -0.89 -16.88 -11.56
C PHE A 84 -2.30 -17.16 -11.03
N GLY A 85 -3.21 -16.18 -11.16
CA GLY A 85 -4.61 -16.32 -10.76
C GLY A 85 -4.85 -16.45 -9.26
N ARG A 86 -3.89 -16.05 -8.42
CA ARG A 86 -4.05 -16.05 -6.96
C ARG A 86 -4.91 -14.86 -6.53
N PRO A 87 -5.74 -15.02 -5.47
CA PRO A 87 -6.61 -13.94 -5.02
C PRO A 87 -5.81 -12.73 -4.55
N VAL A 88 -6.22 -11.55 -4.99
CA VAL A 88 -5.61 -10.26 -4.61
C VAL A 88 -6.59 -9.40 -3.82
N VAL A 89 -6.06 -8.41 -3.09
CA VAL A 89 -6.88 -7.55 -2.21
C VAL A 89 -7.97 -6.76 -2.95
N THR A 90 -7.77 -6.45 -4.23
CA THR A 90 -8.78 -5.77 -5.05
C THR A 90 -9.98 -6.64 -5.38
N ASP A 91 -9.82 -7.97 -5.40
CA ASP A 91 -10.93 -8.91 -5.66
C ASP A 91 -11.98 -8.88 -4.54
N LEU A 92 -11.58 -8.41 -3.36
CA LEU A 92 -12.44 -8.28 -2.18
C LEU A 92 -13.30 -7.01 -2.21
N LEU A 93 -13.04 -6.07 -3.13
CA LEU A 93 -13.64 -4.73 -3.15
C LEU A 93 -14.85 -4.61 -4.10
N ARG A 94 -15.82 -5.51 -3.95
CA ARG A 94 -16.98 -5.61 -4.87
C ARG A 94 -17.83 -4.35 -4.99
N SER A 95 -17.82 -3.47 -3.98
CA SER A 95 -18.63 -2.25 -3.92
C SER A 95 -17.84 -0.96 -4.20
N VAL A 96 -16.58 -1.06 -4.64
CA VAL A 96 -15.72 0.10 -4.92
C VAL A 96 -15.43 0.17 -6.42
N PRO A 97 -16.19 0.98 -7.18
CA PRO A 97 -16.01 1.07 -8.63
C PRO A 97 -14.75 1.85 -9.03
N GLN A 98 -14.20 2.68 -8.13
CA GLN A 98 -12.98 3.45 -8.39
C GLN A 98 -11.74 2.57 -8.31
N ARG A 99 -10.72 2.91 -9.10
CA ARG A 99 -9.44 2.22 -9.05
C ARG A 99 -8.65 2.61 -7.80
N VAL A 100 -8.63 1.75 -6.79
CA VAL A 100 -7.81 1.91 -5.58
C VAL A 100 -6.60 0.98 -5.57
N TYR A 101 -5.60 1.32 -4.76
CA TYR A 101 -4.39 0.52 -4.56
C TYR A 101 -4.05 0.42 -3.07
N PRO A 102 -3.38 -0.66 -2.64
CA PRO A 102 -3.01 -0.84 -1.24
C PRO A 102 -1.95 0.18 -0.79
N VAL A 103 -2.11 0.65 0.45
CA VAL A 103 -1.17 1.51 1.15
C VAL A 103 -0.24 0.64 1.97
N GLY A 104 0.94 0.37 1.40
CA GLY A 104 1.88 -0.59 1.98
C GLY A 104 1.49 -2.02 1.64
N ARG A 105 2.04 -2.98 2.39
CA ARG A 105 1.84 -4.41 2.14
C ARG A 105 1.67 -5.16 3.45
N LEU A 106 0.79 -6.16 3.41
CA LEU A 106 0.80 -7.27 4.36
C LEU A 106 1.20 -8.52 3.59
N ASP A 107 1.95 -9.41 4.24
CA ASP A 107 2.30 -10.68 3.63
C ASP A 107 1.06 -11.52 3.37
N LYS A 108 1.19 -12.49 2.47
CA LYS A 108 0.09 -13.37 2.07
C LYS A 108 -0.55 -14.03 3.29
N ASP A 109 0.27 -14.52 4.21
CA ASP A 109 -0.16 -15.28 5.39
C ASP A 109 -0.40 -14.40 6.62
N SER A 110 -0.22 -13.08 6.47
CA SER A 110 -0.61 -12.07 7.46
C SER A 110 -2.04 -11.59 7.22
N GLU A 111 -2.70 -11.22 8.30
CA GLU A 111 -4.08 -10.70 8.32
C GLU A 111 -4.15 -9.36 9.03
N GLY A 112 -5.29 -8.68 8.89
CA GLY A 112 -5.58 -7.46 9.63
C GLY A 112 -5.73 -6.23 8.74
N LEU A 113 -5.56 -5.06 9.35
CA LEU A 113 -5.85 -3.79 8.72
C LEU A 113 -4.92 -3.51 7.53
N LEU A 114 -5.53 -3.32 6.35
CA LEU A 114 -4.90 -2.80 5.16
C LEU A 114 -5.72 -1.63 4.62
N ILE A 115 -5.07 -0.49 4.41
CA ILE A 115 -5.71 0.66 3.77
C ILE A 115 -5.59 0.53 2.26
N LEU A 116 -6.65 0.83 1.51
CA LEU A 116 -6.60 1.03 0.07
C LEU A 116 -7.17 2.40 -0.29
N THR A 117 -6.55 3.08 -1.25
CA THR A 117 -6.98 4.42 -1.68
C THR A 117 -6.56 4.72 -3.12
N ASN A 118 -7.19 5.69 -3.76
CA ASN A 118 -6.70 6.32 -4.99
C ASN A 118 -5.92 7.63 -4.70
N ASP A 119 -5.82 8.04 -3.44
CA ASP A 119 -5.05 9.20 -2.96
C ASP A 119 -3.55 8.89 -2.81
N GLY A 120 -2.78 9.33 -3.80
CA GLY A 120 -1.34 9.06 -3.84
C GLY A 120 -0.55 9.81 -2.77
N GLU A 121 -1.05 10.97 -2.34
CA GLU A 121 -0.38 11.78 -1.32
C GLU A 121 -0.56 11.14 0.06
N LEU A 122 -1.79 10.71 0.39
CA LEU A 122 -2.03 9.97 1.63
C LEU A 122 -1.25 8.64 1.65
N ALA A 123 -1.29 7.88 0.55
CA ALA A 123 -0.56 6.62 0.45
C ALA A 123 0.94 6.81 0.69
N TYR A 124 1.53 7.85 0.09
CA TYR A 124 2.93 8.20 0.30
C TYR A 124 3.22 8.59 1.75
N ARG A 125 2.37 9.41 2.37
CA ARG A 125 2.53 9.83 3.78
C ARG A 125 2.48 8.66 4.76
N LEU A 126 1.58 7.70 4.53
CA LEU A 126 1.41 6.53 5.41
C LEU A 126 2.51 5.47 5.26
N THR A 127 3.16 5.41 4.09
CA THR A 127 4.16 4.37 3.78
C THR A 127 5.59 4.83 3.88
N HIS A 128 5.87 6.11 3.59
CA HIS A 128 7.23 6.57 3.50
C HIS A 128 7.88 6.69 4.90
N PRO A 129 9.06 6.07 5.13
CA PRO A 129 9.68 5.99 6.46
C PRO A 129 9.87 7.34 7.15
N ARG A 130 10.14 8.41 6.40
CA ARG A 130 10.31 9.79 6.92
C ARG A 130 9.16 10.30 7.80
N TYR A 131 7.95 9.76 7.61
CA TYR A 131 6.78 10.19 8.38
C TYR A 131 6.58 9.38 9.66
N GLY A 132 7.33 8.29 9.86
CA GLY A 132 7.31 7.53 11.11
C GLY A 132 5.94 7.00 11.53
N VAL A 133 5.04 6.73 10.56
CA VAL A 133 3.69 6.26 10.88
C VAL A 133 3.75 4.86 11.48
N VAL A 134 3.46 4.79 12.78
CA VAL A 134 3.50 3.57 13.60
C VAL A 134 2.49 2.54 13.10
N LYS A 135 2.90 1.27 13.06
CA LYS A 135 2.07 0.13 12.65
C LYS A 135 2.15 -0.89 13.77
N THR A 136 1.02 -1.18 14.41
CA THR A 136 0.96 -2.15 15.51
C THR A 136 0.47 -3.49 14.99
N TYR A 137 1.21 -4.55 15.31
CA TYR A 137 0.92 -5.93 14.95
C TYR A 137 0.61 -6.73 16.21
N LEU A 138 -0.40 -7.58 16.13
CA LEU A 138 -0.61 -8.65 17.10
C LEU A 138 0.12 -9.90 16.59
N VAL A 139 1.21 -10.27 17.27
CA VAL A 139 2.07 -11.39 16.90
C VAL A 139 1.84 -12.53 17.87
N THR A 140 1.56 -13.72 17.34
CA THR A 140 1.47 -14.97 18.13
C THR A 140 2.75 -15.76 17.90
N VAL A 141 3.41 -16.17 18.99
CA VAL A 141 4.65 -16.97 18.95
C VAL A 141 4.46 -18.26 19.72
N ALA A 142 5.18 -19.31 19.33
CA ALA A 142 5.25 -20.55 20.10
C ALA A 142 6.07 -20.33 21.38
N GLY A 143 5.56 -20.82 22.50
CA GLY A 143 6.16 -20.63 23.82
C GLY A 143 6.14 -19.17 24.28
N ARG A 144 7.06 -18.85 25.20
CA ARG A 144 7.26 -17.51 25.74
C ARG A 144 8.70 -17.07 25.43
N PRO A 145 8.89 -15.99 24.65
CA PRO A 145 10.22 -15.43 24.44
C PRO A 145 10.88 -15.07 25.77
N ASP A 146 12.17 -15.35 25.89
CA ASP A 146 12.93 -14.96 27.07
C ASP A 146 13.17 -13.43 27.10
N PRO A 147 13.44 -12.85 28.28
CA PRO A 147 13.63 -11.40 28.40
C PRO A 147 14.74 -10.83 27.52
N ARG A 148 15.84 -11.57 27.29
CA ARG A 148 16.96 -11.06 26.47
C ARG A 148 16.57 -10.97 25.00
N SER A 149 15.79 -11.93 24.51
CA SER A 149 15.26 -11.89 23.14
C SER A 149 14.31 -10.71 22.94
N LEU A 150 13.45 -10.42 23.92
CA LEU A 150 12.57 -9.26 23.89
C LEU A 150 13.35 -7.94 23.94
N ASP A 151 14.42 -7.87 24.73
CA ASP A 151 15.27 -6.67 24.79
C ASP A 151 16.00 -6.41 23.48
N LYS A 152 16.51 -7.46 22.82
CA LYS A 152 17.07 -7.33 21.47
C LYS A 152 16.05 -6.77 20.48
N LEU A 153 14.82 -7.28 20.50
CA LEU A 153 13.75 -6.77 19.64
C LEU A 153 13.43 -5.30 19.93
N ARG A 154 13.50 -4.88 21.20
CA ARG A 154 13.29 -3.48 21.59
C ARG A 154 14.41 -2.55 21.15
N THR A 155 15.66 -3.00 21.16
CA THR A 155 16.83 -2.17 20.82
C THR A 155 17.17 -2.20 19.33
N GLY A 156 16.73 -3.22 18.60
CA GLY A 156 17.07 -3.47 17.20
C GLY A 156 17.84 -4.78 17.03
N ILE A 157 17.55 -5.48 15.94
CA ILE A 157 18.16 -6.78 15.57
C ILE A 157 18.92 -6.59 14.26
N GLU A 158 20.13 -7.14 14.16
CA GLU A 158 20.89 -7.18 12.91
C GLU A 158 20.25 -8.17 11.92
N LEU A 159 19.91 -7.68 10.72
CA LEU A 159 19.44 -8.46 9.58
C LEU A 159 20.39 -8.27 8.40
N GLU A 160 20.18 -8.99 7.30
CA GLU A 160 21.04 -8.90 6.10
C GLU A 160 21.06 -7.49 5.48
N ASP A 161 19.99 -6.72 5.67
CA ASP A 161 19.83 -5.34 5.18
C ASP A 161 20.11 -4.26 6.24
N GLY A 162 20.61 -4.67 7.41
CA GLY A 162 21.05 -3.81 8.50
C GLY A 162 20.24 -3.99 9.79
N VAL A 163 20.46 -3.08 10.74
CA VAL A 163 19.79 -3.13 12.06
C VAL A 163 18.35 -2.62 11.95
N THR A 164 17.40 -3.38 12.50
CA THR A 164 16.01 -2.92 12.59
C THR A 164 15.87 -1.69 13.48
N ALA A 165 14.88 -0.84 13.20
CA ALA A 165 14.51 0.20 14.15
C ALA A 165 14.09 -0.41 15.51
N PRO A 166 14.27 0.33 16.62
CA PRO A 166 13.71 -0.04 17.91
C PRO A 166 12.20 -0.30 17.82
N ALA A 167 11.71 -1.29 18.56
CA ALA A 167 10.29 -1.65 18.58
C ALA A 167 9.72 -1.60 20.01
N ARG A 168 8.45 -1.21 20.13
CA ARG A 168 7.71 -1.38 21.38
C ARG A 168 7.07 -2.77 21.39
N VAL A 169 7.36 -3.55 22.43
CA VAL A 169 6.87 -4.93 22.58
C VAL A 169 6.15 -5.08 23.90
N VAL A 170 4.84 -5.32 23.84
CA VAL A 170 3.95 -5.44 25.01
C VAL A 170 3.22 -6.77 24.95
N ARG A 171 3.20 -7.50 26.07
CA ARG A 171 2.41 -8.73 26.17
C ARG A 171 0.93 -8.40 25.98
N PHE A 172 0.25 -9.18 25.14
CA PHE A 172 -1.19 -9.07 24.93
C PHE A 172 -1.89 -10.26 25.58
N ASP A 173 -2.70 -9.99 26.61
CA ASP A 173 -3.55 -10.98 27.25
C ASP A 173 -5.02 -10.65 26.88
N PRO A 174 -5.70 -11.49 26.07
CA PRO A 174 -7.04 -11.17 25.60
C PRO A 174 -8.05 -11.18 26.76
N PRO A 175 -9.02 -10.24 26.78
CA PRO A 175 -9.92 -10.03 27.92
C PRO A 175 -10.82 -11.22 28.27
N ASN A 176 -11.00 -12.20 27.37
CA ASN A 176 -11.80 -13.42 27.57
C ASN A 176 -11.00 -14.72 27.39
N ALA A 177 -9.69 -14.72 27.66
CA ALA A 177 -8.93 -15.98 27.69
C ALA A 177 -9.52 -16.89 28.78
N ALA A 178 -10.26 -17.92 28.38
CA ALA A 178 -10.68 -18.98 29.30
C ALA A 178 -9.42 -19.54 29.97
N HIS A 179 -9.39 -19.50 31.31
CA HIS A 179 -8.26 -19.96 32.14
C HIS A 179 -8.15 -21.50 32.16
N GLY A 180 -8.27 -22.16 31.01
CA GLY A 180 -8.45 -23.62 30.92
C GLY A 180 -7.64 -24.33 29.82
N GLY A 181 -6.78 -23.64 29.09
CA GLY A 181 -5.88 -24.25 28.09
C GLY A 181 -4.44 -23.91 28.39
N ASP A 182 -3.53 -24.87 28.19
CA ASP A 182 -2.07 -24.78 28.38
C ASP A 182 -1.47 -23.51 27.75
N THR A 183 -1.51 -22.39 28.50
CA THR A 183 -1.00 -21.05 28.14
C THR A 183 0.52 -21.01 27.95
N THR A 184 1.19 -22.15 28.06
CA THR A 184 2.62 -22.32 27.89
C THR A 184 3.01 -22.58 26.43
N ARG A 185 2.06 -22.98 25.56
CA ARG A 185 2.38 -23.34 24.16
C ARG A 185 2.44 -22.18 23.19
N GLN A 186 1.69 -21.10 23.40
CA GLN A 186 1.72 -19.91 22.56
C GLN A 186 1.47 -18.64 23.39
N THR A 187 2.16 -17.56 23.03
CA THR A 187 1.97 -16.23 23.65
C THR A 187 1.69 -15.17 22.58
N GLN A 188 0.94 -14.12 22.96
CA GLN A 188 0.58 -13.03 22.07
C GLN A 188 1.21 -11.71 22.52
N TRP A 189 1.60 -10.90 21.54
CA TRP A 189 2.37 -9.67 21.75
C TRP A 189 1.92 -8.59 20.79
N LEU A 190 1.73 -7.37 21.29
CA LEU A 190 1.64 -6.17 20.47
C LEU A 190 3.06 -5.67 20.17
N VAL A 191 3.38 -5.55 18.89
CA VAL A 191 4.67 -5.06 18.39
C VAL A 191 4.42 -3.84 17.51
N SER A 192 5.07 -2.71 17.79
CA SER A 192 4.88 -1.45 17.05
C SER A 192 6.15 -0.65 16.86
#